data_AF-A0A0D6LJX6-F1
#
_entry.id   AF-A0A0D6LJX6-F1
#
_cell.length_a   1.000
_cell.length_b   1.000
_cell.length_c   1.000
_cell.angle_alpha   90.00
_cell.angle_beta   90.00
_cell.angle_gamma   90.00
#
_symmetry.space_group_name_H-M   'P 1'
#
loop_
_entity.id
_entity.type
_entity.pdbx_description
1 polymer ?
#
loop_
_entity_poly.entity_id
_entity_poly.type
_entity_poly.pdbx_seq_one_letter_code
_entity_poly.pdbx_strand_id
1 'polypeptide(L)'
;MGLVIILASPISAPPIVMDEAMISFYESMQRAWVSRNDELRHVGLVSYSGGSKDFQVPDHLATIHGSHHIVHRPSWSIRGVDTPVDHLCILWCNQLTRHSTRILYNYGIEEVSKDVPRPANALVEEFFHEESHASANGSESLKDAVKIGIFDYPWVSRVYRGTMENSKKFYELEFISPYMVYSVSLESPCDMSMLFIYPNTLARSATAKESAKVMTIDLPYELSSSVGHIALEGKTGCDFDLTVRPDVFYAWYLTLRHSIVPETV
;
A
#
# COMPACT_ATOMS: atom_id res chain seq x y z
N MET A 1 13.36 8.66 -23.32
CA MET A 1 12.36 7.98 -22.48
C MET A 1 13.10 7.38 -21.30
N GLY A 2 12.66 7.68 -20.08
CA GLY A 2 13.35 7.25 -18.86
C GLY A 2 12.37 6.54 -17.96
N LEU A 3 12.74 5.37 -17.47
CA LEU A 3 12.06 4.66 -16.40
C LEU A 3 13.01 4.59 -15.21
N VAL A 4 12.54 5.03 -14.05
CA VAL A 4 13.29 5.00 -12.81
C VAL A 4 12.50 4.20 -11.79
N ILE A 5 13.16 3.22 -11.17
CA ILE A 5 12.61 2.44 -10.07
C ILE A 5 13.46 2.73 -8.84
N ILE A 6 12.81 3.23 -7.80
CA ILE A 6 13.43 3.57 -6.52
C ILE A 6 12.99 2.53 -5.49
N LEU A 7 13.94 2.06 -4.69
CA LEU A 7 13.71 1.04 -3.67
C LEU A 7 14.12 1.60 -2.30
N ALA A 8 13.15 1.68 -1.39
CA ALA A 8 13.26 2.17 -0.02
C ALA A 8 14.05 3.47 0.14
N SER A 9 14.11 4.34 -0.88
CA SER A 9 14.92 5.55 -0.77
C SER A 9 14.09 6.69 -0.18
N PRO A 10 14.63 7.45 0.78
CA PRO A 10 13.98 8.63 1.30
C PRO A 10 14.11 9.75 0.26
N ILE A 11 13.04 10.02 -0.49
CA ILE A 11 13.01 10.99 -1.58
C ILE A 11 12.37 12.33 -1.20
N SER A 12 11.55 12.39 -0.14
CA SER A 12 10.98 13.66 0.33
C SER A 12 11.83 14.33 1.41
N ALA A 13 12.32 13.58 2.39
CA ALA A 13 13.10 14.10 3.51
C ALA A 13 14.03 13.03 4.10
N PRO A 14 15.13 13.42 4.78
CA PRO A 14 16.05 12.46 5.38
C PRO A 14 15.40 11.76 6.58
N PRO A 15 15.67 10.46 6.82
CA PRO A 15 15.18 9.78 8.02
C PRO A 15 15.72 10.36 9.33
N ILE A 16 16.92 10.90 9.29
CA ILE A 16 17.57 11.58 10.42
C ILE A 16 18.28 12.83 9.90
N VAL A 17 18.02 13.96 10.52
CA VAL A 17 18.71 15.22 10.24
C VAL A 17 19.94 15.33 11.15
N MET A 18 21.13 15.38 10.55
CA MET A 18 22.43 15.42 11.24
C MET A 18 23.09 16.80 11.14
N ASP A 19 22.94 17.49 9.99
CA ASP A 19 23.54 18.79 9.73
C ASP A 19 22.70 19.64 8.77
N GLU A 20 23.08 20.92 8.64
CA GLU A 20 22.46 21.89 7.73
C GLU A 20 22.69 21.52 6.25
N ALA A 21 23.81 20.86 5.95
CA ALA A 21 24.13 20.45 4.57
C ALA A 21 23.11 19.43 4.04
N MET A 22 22.67 18.50 4.88
CA MET A 22 21.63 17.54 4.52
C MET A 22 20.27 18.22 4.34
N ILE A 23 19.89 19.17 5.19
CA ILE A 23 18.67 19.96 4.98
C ILE A 23 18.73 20.66 3.63
N SER A 24 19.82 21.37 3.36
CA SER A 24 20.05 22.08 2.10
C SER A 24 19.97 21.15 0.88
N PHE A 25 20.53 19.95 1.00
CA PHE A 25 20.46 18.93 -0.05
C PHE A 25 19.01 18.54 -0.38
N TYR A 26 18.21 18.16 0.63
CA TYR A 26 16.81 17.75 0.39
C TYR A 26 15.94 18.89 -0.11
N GLU A 27 16.13 20.12 0.41
CA GLU A 27 15.43 21.28 -0.11
C GLU A 27 15.82 21.57 -1.57
N SER A 28 17.10 21.45 -1.92
CA SER A 28 17.56 21.64 -3.30
C SER A 28 16.98 20.59 -4.24
N MET A 29 16.91 19.34 -3.78
CA MET A 29 16.31 18.23 -4.52
C MET A 29 14.82 18.46 -4.73
N GLN A 30 14.08 18.85 -3.70
CA GLN A 30 12.64 19.14 -3.80
C GLN A 30 12.37 20.32 -4.77
N ARG A 31 13.16 21.39 -4.69
CA ARG A 31 13.06 22.51 -5.64
C ARG A 31 13.36 22.06 -7.07
N ALA A 32 14.33 21.15 -7.28
CA ALA A 32 14.65 20.61 -8.59
C ALA A 32 13.48 19.78 -9.16
N TRP A 33 12.84 18.93 -8.33
CA TRP A 33 11.66 18.17 -8.73
C TRP A 33 10.50 19.08 -9.17
N VAL A 34 10.20 20.10 -8.38
CA VAL A 34 9.10 21.04 -8.68
C VAL A 34 9.40 21.85 -9.94
N SER A 35 10.61 22.41 -10.06
CA SER A 35 10.96 23.25 -11.21
C SER A 35 11.03 22.49 -12.53
N ARG A 36 11.35 21.19 -12.50
CA ARG A 36 11.45 20.34 -13.69
C ARG A 36 10.25 19.42 -13.89
N ASN A 37 9.17 19.60 -13.13
CA ASN A 37 8.00 18.72 -13.17
C ASN A 37 7.44 18.57 -14.60
N ASP A 38 7.38 19.67 -15.36
CA ASP A 38 6.88 19.67 -16.73
C ASP A 38 7.80 18.96 -17.71
N GLU A 39 9.11 19.12 -17.55
CA GLU A 39 10.12 18.44 -18.36
C GLU A 39 10.12 16.92 -18.10
N LEU A 40 9.85 16.52 -16.86
CA LEU A 40 9.92 15.13 -16.40
C LEU A 40 8.61 14.36 -16.54
N ARG A 41 7.52 14.97 -17.05
CA ARG A 41 6.21 14.30 -17.21
C ARG A 41 6.26 12.99 -18.01
N HIS A 42 7.21 12.84 -18.91
CA HIS A 42 7.37 11.66 -19.76
C HIS A 42 8.20 10.54 -19.11
N VAL A 43 8.81 10.81 -17.95
CA VAL A 43 9.61 9.85 -17.18
C VAL A 43 8.67 9.06 -16.28
N GLY A 44 8.74 7.74 -16.36
CA GLY A 44 8.03 6.85 -15.44
C GLY A 44 8.83 6.73 -14.17
N LEU A 45 8.27 7.11 -13.02
CA LEU A 45 8.90 6.92 -11.73
C LEU A 45 8.04 6.00 -10.86
N VAL A 46 8.64 4.88 -10.44
CA VAL A 46 8.02 3.97 -9.48
C VAL A 46 8.85 3.99 -8.21
N SER A 47 8.23 4.36 -7.09
CA SER A 47 8.86 4.34 -5.78
C SER A 47 8.27 3.23 -4.93
N TYR A 48 9.10 2.30 -4.50
CA TYR A 48 8.72 1.25 -3.57
C TYR A 48 9.26 1.52 -2.18
N SER A 49 8.40 1.45 -1.18
CA SER A 49 8.79 1.45 0.24
C SER A 49 8.72 0.05 0.83
N GLY A 50 9.50 -0.22 1.88
CA GLY A 50 9.44 -1.50 2.58
C GLY A 50 8.14 -1.68 3.38
N GLY A 51 7.40 -0.62 3.67
CA GLY A 51 6.11 -0.70 4.34
C GLY A 51 6.24 -0.81 5.85
N SER A 52 5.30 -1.50 6.48
CA SER A 52 5.24 -1.68 7.94
C SER A 52 6.48 -2.31 8.59
N LYS A 53 7.28 -3.07 7.83
CA LYS A 53 8.53 -3.66 8.32
C LYS A 53 9.78 -2.79 8.06
N ASP A 54 9.65 -1.70 7.33
CA ASP A 54 10.75 -0.74 7.16
C ASP A 54 10.77 0.24 8.34
N PHE A 55 11.79 0.07 9.16
CA PHE A 55 12.06 0.91 10.32
C PHE A 55 13.02 2.06 10.01
N GLN A 56 13.74 1.99 8.88
CA GLN A 56 14.76 2.97 8.50
C GLN A 56 14.17 4.06 7.63
N VAL A 57 13.32 3.70 6.66
CA VAL A 57 12.66 4.65 5.76
C VAL A 57 11.15 4.42 5.81
N PRO A 58 10.43 5.22 6.60
CA PRO A 58 8.98 5.23 6.61
C PRO A 58 8.38 5.54 5.23
N ASP A 59 7.20 5.00 4.94
CA ASP A 59 6.52 5.13 3.64
C ASP A 59 6.32 6.59 3.19
N HIS A 60 6.06 7.53 4.11
CA HIS A 60 5.91 8.96 3.78
C HIS A 60 7.22 9.62 3.30
N LEU A 61 8.38 9.04 3.62
CA LEU A 61 9.67 9.51 3.12
C LEU A 61 9.95 9.02 1.70
N ALA A 62 9.31 7.93 1.28
CA ALA A 62 9.52 7.28 -0.01
C ALA A 62 8.58 7.79 -1.12
N THR A 63 7.87 8.89 -0.89
CA THR A 63 6.89 9.48 -1.82
C THR A 63 7.21 10.96 -2.05
N ILE A 64 6.93 11.48 -3.25
CA ILE A 64 7.06 12.91 -3.55
C ILE A 64 5.64 13.47 -3.70
N HIS A 65 5.30 14.40 -2.82
CA HIS A 65 3.99 15.04 -2.82
C HIS A 65 3.79 15.94 -4.06
N GLY A 66 2.57 15.92 -4.61
CA GLY A 66 2.15 16.88 -5.64
C GLY A 66 2.61 16.57 -7.08
N SER A 67 3.21 15.41 -7.31
CA SER A 67 3.59 14.96 -8.66
C SER A 67 2.70 13.82 -9.15
N HIS A 68 1.97 14.06 -10.23
CA HIS A 68 1.03 13.08 -10.79
C HIS A 68 1.71 11.92 -11.55
N HIS A 69 2.98 12.05 -11.92
CA HIS A 69 3.69 11.05 -12.74
C HIS A 69 4.49 10.04 -11.90
N ILE A 70 4.38 10.09 -10.57
CA ILE A 70 5.10 9.23 -9.64
C ILE A 70 4.12 8.25 -9.01
N VAL A 71 4.40 6.96 -9.17
CA VAL A 71 3.62 5.90 -8.53
C VAL A 71 4.37 5.38 -7.31
N HIS A 72 3.86 5.71 -6.12
CA HIS A 72 4.34 5.13 -4.88
C HIS A 72 3.54 3.87 -4.50
N ARG A 73 4.25 2.79 -4.14
CA ARG A 73 3.68 1.52 -3.68
C ARG A 73 4.49 0.95 -2.52
N PRO A 74 3.93 0.85 -1.31
CA PRO A 74 4.57 0.07 -0.27
C PRO A 74 4.53 -1.42 -0.61
N SER A 75 5.57 -2.16 -0.23
CA SER A 75 5.78 -3.55 -0.66
C SER A 75 4.59 -4.47 -0.37
N TRP A 76 3.91 -4.29 0.76
CA TRP A 76 2.72 -5.06 1.15
C TRP A 76 1.48 -4.78 0.29
N SER A 77 1.47 -3.69 -0.48
CA SER A 77 0.34 -3.28 -1.34
C SER A 77 0.41 -3.87 -2.75
N ILE A 78 1.54 -4.51 -3.07
CA ILE A 78 1.84 -5.02 -4.40
C ILE A 78 1.26 -6.41 -4.54
N ARG A 79 0.53 -6.65 -5.63
CA ARG A 79 -0.08 -7.96 -5.87
C ARG A 79 1.00 -9.03 -6.08
N GLY A 80 0.97 -10.07 -5.25
CA GLY A 80 1.93 -11.17 -5.28
C GLY A 80 3.22 -10.91 -4.49
N VAL A 81 3.26 -9.83 -3.70
CA VAL A 81 4.26 -9.59 -2.64
C VAL A 81 3.53 -9.72 -1.31
N ASP A 82 3.61 -10.91 -0.71
CA ASP A 82 2.80 -11.25 0.47
C ASP A 82 3.47 -10.80 1.78
N THR A 83 4.78 -10.56 1.74
CA THR A 83 5.54 -10.15 2.92
C THR A 83 5.97 -8.69 2.80
N PRO A 84 5.62 -7.81 3.75
CA PRO A 84 6.30 -6.52 3.87
C PRO A 84 7.79 -6.76 4.04
N VAL A 85 8.58 -5.85 3.50
CA VAL A 85 10.01 -6.03 3.30
C VAL A 85 10.75 -5.04 4.19
N ASP A 86 11.71 -5.50 4.99
CA ASP A 86 12.55 -4.56 5.73
C ASP A 86 13.51 -3.82 4.79
N HIS A 87 14.07 -2.71 5.27
CA HIS A 87 14.94 -1.84 4.48
C HIS A 87 16.10 -2.58 3.82
N LEU A 88 16.70 -3.52 4.55
CA LEU A 88 17.89 -4.24 4.09
C LEU A 88 17.49 -5.28 3.04
N CYS A 89 16.37 -5.97 3.24
CA CYS A 89 15.96 -7.04 2.32
C CYS A 89 15.17 -6.59 1.09
N ILE A 90 14.89 -5.29 0.92
CA ILE A 90 14.14 -4.79 -0.25
C ILE A 90 14.80 -5.16 -1.59
N LEU A 91 16.13 -5.18 -1.63
CA LEU A 91 16.89 -5.56 -2.82
C LEU A 91 16.90 -7.07 -3.09
N TRP A 92 16.61 -7.90 -2.07
CA TRP A 92 16.68 -9.36 -2.16
C TRP A 92 15.32 -10.05 -2.09
N CYS A 93 14.23 -9.29 -1.92
CA CYS A 93 12.88 -9.84 -1.93
C CYS A 93 12.51 -10.34 -3.32
N ASN A 94 12.60 -11.66 -3.53
CA ASN A 94 12.33 -12.30 -4.82
C ASN A 94 10.94 -11.96 -5.38
N GLN A 95 9.91 -11.83 -4.53
CA GLN A 95 8.57 -11.43 -4.98
C GLN A 95 8.59 -10.00 -5.57
N LEU A 96 9.22 -9.05 -4.88
CA LEU A 96 9.35 -7.67 -5.34
C LEU A 96 10.23 -7.58 -6.59
N THR A 97 11.39 -8.25 -6.62
CA THR A 97 12.28 -8.30 -7.78
C THR A 97 11.55 -8.81 -9.03
N ARG A 98 10.75 -9.88 -8.90
CA ARG A 98 9.93 -10.40 -10.01
C ARG A 98 8.89 -9.39 -10.47
N HIS A 99 8.24 -8.69 -9.54
CA HIS A 99 7.29 -7.64 -9.87
C HIS A 99 7.96 -6.48 -10.62
N SER A 100 9.06 -5.92 -10.10
CA SER A 100 9.82 -4.85 -10.78
C SER A 100 10.35 -5.29 -12.15
N THR A 101 10.78 -6.54 -12.29
CA THR A 101 11.23 -7.09 -13.58
C THR A 101 10.10 -7.14 -14.62
N ARG A 102 8.84 -7.35 -14.23
CA ARG A 102 7.70 -7.30 -15.17
C ARG A 102 7.51 -5.90 -15.73
N ILE A 103 7.66 -4.86 -14.91
CA ILE A 103 7.58 -3.47 -15.36
C ILE A 103 8.73 -3.18 -16.35
N LEU A 104 9.96 -3.57 -15.99
CA LEU A 104 11.14 -3.40 -16.85
C LEU A 104 10.99 -4.16 -18.18
N TYR A 105 10.43 -5.37 -18.14
CA TYR A 105 10.16 -6.17 -19.33
C TYR A 105 9.12 -5.52 -20.23
N ASN A 106 8.00 -5.06 -19.67
CA ASN A 106 6.95 -4.36 -20.43
C ASN A 106 7.49 -3.07 -21.07
N TYR A 107 8.28 -2.31 -20.32
CA TYR A 107 8.98 -1.13 -20.84
C TYR A 107 9.92 -1.50 -22.01
N GLY A 108 10.77 -2.52 -21.85
CA GLY A 108 11.69 -2.97 -22.90
C GLY A 108 10.97 -3.48 -24.15
N ILE A 109 9.84 -4.17 -24.00
CA ILE A 109 9.04 -4.63 -25.14
C ILE A 109 8.42 -3.44 -25.89
N GLU A 110 7.92 -2.43 -25.18
CA GLU A 110 7.38 -1.22 -25.81
C GLU A 110 8.45 -0.49 -26.64
N GLU A 111 9.65 -0.33 -26.07
CA GLU A 111 10.78 0.35 -26.73
C GLU A 111 11.27 -0.40 -27.98
N VAL A 112 11.29 -1.73 -27.96
CA VAL A 112 11.84 -2.55 -29.05
C VAL A 112 10.79 -2.83 -30.14
N SER A 113 9.52 -2.98 -29.77
CA SER A 113 8.51 -3.56 -30.67
C SER A 113 7.65 -2.54 -31.40
N LYS A 114 7.67 -1.26 -31.00
CA LYS A 114 6.81 -0.23 -31.59
C LYS A 114 7.64 0.87 -32.26
N ASP A 115 7.20 1.28 -33.45
CA ASP A 115 7.83 2.37 -34.21
C ASP A 115 7.72 3.72 -33.48
N VAL A 116 6.65 3.91 -32.69
CA VAL A 116 6.46 5.07 -31.81
C VAL A 116 6.13 4.56 -30.40
N PRO A 117 7.12 4.43 -29.52
CA PRO A 117 6.90 3.96 -28.15
C PRO A 117 6.09 4.99 -27.34
N ARG A 118 5.24 4.50 -26.44
CA ARG A 118 4.55 5.34 -25.45
C ARG A 118 5.54 5.82 -24.39
N PRO A 119 5.32 6.99 -23.76
CA PRO A 119 6.18 7.45 -22.68
C PRO A 119 6.08 6.52 -21.47
N ALA A 120 7.17 6.44 -20.70
CA ALA A 120 7.32 5.48 -19.60
C ALA A 120 6.28 5.68 -18.48
N ASN A 121 5.87 6.92 -18.22
CA ASN A 121 4.84 7.22 -17.23
C ASN A 121 3.50 6.57 -17.59
N ALA A 122 3.07 6.63 -18.85
CA ALA A 122 1.82 6.05 -19.31
C ALA A 122 1.83 4.51 -19.18
N LEU A 123 2.98 3.87 -19.44
CA LEU A 123 3.14 2.42 -19.27
C LEU A 123 3.05 2.00 -17.80
N VAL A 124 3.66 2.78 -16.91
CA VAL A 124 3.62 2.56 -15.47
C VAL A 124 2.18 2.73 -14.95
N GLU A 125 1.51 3.80 -15.34
CA GLU A 125 0.11 4.05 -14.97
C GLU A 125 -0.80 2.91 -15.44
N GLU A 126 -0.67 2.48 -16.70
CA GLU A 126 -1.42 1.35 -17.26
C GLU A 126 -1.15 0.05 -16.49
N PHE A 127 0.11 -0.27 -16.20
CA PHE A 127 0.50 -1.47 -15.47
C PHE A 127 -0.16 -1.55 -14.09
N PHE A 128 -0.12 -0.46 -13.32
CA PHE A 128 -0.75 -0.42 -12.00
C PHE A 128 -2.27 -0.31 -12.07
N HIS A 129 -2.82 0.28 -13.13
CA HIS A 129 -4.26 0.30 -13.37
C HIS A 129 -4.77 -1.12 -13.68
N GLU A 130 -4.10 -1.90 -14.52
CA GLU A 130 -4.44 -3.31 -14.77
C GLU A 130 -4.36 -4.17 -13.50
N GLU A 131 -3.33 -3.94 -12.66
CA GLU A 131 -3.21 -4.61 -11.36
C GLU A 131 -4.38 -4.26 -10.42
N SER A 132 -4.84 -3.02 -10.46
CA SER A 132 -6.01 -2.58 -9.71
C SER A 132 -7.32 -3.18 -10.22
N HIS A 133 -7.55 -3.26 -11.53
CA HIS A 133 -8.77 -3.85 -12.11
C HIS A 133 -8.86 -5.35 -11.85
N ALA A 134 -7.73 -6.04 -11.87
CA ALA A 134 -7.68 -7.44 -11.44
C ALA A 134 -8.12 -7.62 -9.97
N SER A 135 -7.90 -6.60 -9.13
CA SER A 135 -8.39 -6.57 -7.74
C SER A 135 -9.82 -6.00 -7.62
N ALA A 136 -10.24 -5.11 -8.52
CA ALA A 136 -11.46 -4.31 -8.44
C ALA A 136 -12.65 -4.85 -9.26
N ASN A 137 -12.49 -5.89 -10.09
CA ASN A 137 -13.60 -6.63 -10.73
C ASN A 137 -14.57 -7.31 -9.71
N GLY A 138 -14.49 -6.98 -8.42
CA GLY A 138 -15.50 -7.24 -7.39
C GLY A 138 -16.29 -5.99 -6.92
N SER A 139 -16.10 -4.82 -7.54
CA SER A 139 -16.60 -3.51 -7.05
C SER A 139 -18.12 -3.31 -7.16
N GLU A 140 -18.81 -4.03 -8.05
CA GLU A 140 -20.28 -3.94 -8.17
C GLU A 140 -21.02 -4.31 -6.88
N SER A 141 -20.35 -4.96 -5.92
CA SER A 141 -20.90 -5.38 -4.62
C SER A 141 -20.49 -4.53 -3.42
N LEU A 142 -19.82 -3.38 -3.59
CA LEU A 142 -19.46 -2.49 -2.46
C LEU A 142 -20.67 -1.81 -1.80
N LYS A 143 -21.80 -1.67 -2.51
CA LYS A 143 -23.01 -1.03 -1.97
C LYS A 143 -23.67 -1.80 -0.82
N ASP A 144 -23.44 -3.12 -0.77
CA ASP A 144 -23.98 -4.02 0.26
C ASP A 144 -22.94 -4.32 1.36
N ALA A 145 -21.87 -3.53 1.46
CA ALA A 145 -20.83 -3.73 2.46
C ALA A 145 -21.38 -3.54 3.88
N VAL A 146 -21.07 -4.49 4.76
CA VAL A 146 -21.44 -4.43 6.17
C VAL A 146 -20.53 -3.42 6.88
N LYS A 147 -21.11 -2.35 7.42
CA LYS A 147 -20.33 -1.33 8.16
C LYS A 147 -19.82 -1.88 9.49
N ILE A 148 -18.50 -1.86 9.66
CA ILE A 148 -17.87 -2.11 10.96
C ILE A 148 -17.99 -0.84 11.77
N GLY A 149 -18.79 -0.90 12.84
CA GLY A 149 -18.97 0.24 13.73
C GLY A 149 -17.67 0.65 14.44
N ILE A 150 -17.64 1.90 14.88
CA ILE A 150 -16.56 2.50 15.64
C ILE A 150 -16.25 1.68 16.91
N PHE A 151 -14.96 1.60 17.25
CA PHE A 151 -14.50 0.93 18.47
C PHE A 151 -14.39 1.98 19.59
N ASP A 152 -15.28 1.89 20.58
CA ASP A 152 -15.25 2.80 21.74
C ASP A 152 -14.00 2.60 22.61
N TYR A 153 -13.46 1.37 22.61
CA TYR A 153 -12.33 1.00 23.43
C TYR A 153 -11.25 0.25 22.65
N PRO A 154 -9.96 0.56 22.89
CA PRO A 154 -8.83 -0.04 22.16
C PRO A 154 -8.67 -1.56 22.33
N TRP A 155 -9.18 -2.14 23.42
CA TRP A 155 -9.07 -3.59 23.71
C TRP A 155 -10.28 -4.40 23.23
N VAL A 156 -11.32 -3.75 22.70
CA VAL A 156 -12.53 -4.44 22.26
C VAL A 156 -12.32 -4.97 20.84
N SER A 157 -12.52 -6.28 20.67
CA SER A 157 -12.60 -6.92 19.35
C SER A 157 -14.06 -7.11 18.95
N ARG A 158 -14.36 -6.92 17.66
CA ARG A 158 -15.64 -7.29 17.07
C ARG A 158 -15.45 -8.56 16.26
N VAL A 159 -16.34 -9.53 16.47
CA VAL A 159 -16.34 -10.81 15.76
C VAL A 159 -17.60 -10.88 14.90
N TYR A 160 -17.41 -11.10 13.62
CA TYR A 160 -18.46 -11.26 12.63
C TYR A 160 -18.47 -12.71 12.18
N ARG A 161 -19.49 -13.45 12.61
CA ARG A 161 -19.70 -14.84 12.24
C ARG A 161 -20.76 -14.92 11.14
N GLY A 162 -20.56 -15.84 10.21
CA GLY A 162 -21.59 -16.13 9.23
C GLY A 162 -21.16 -17.19 8.22
N THR A 163 -22.06 -17.46 7.29
CA THR A 163 -21.82 -18.36 6.17
C THR A 163 -21.72 -17.54 4.90
N MET A 164 -20.86 -17.95 3.97
CA MET A 164 -20.75 -17.33 2.65
C MET A 164 -21.99 -17.63 1.81
N GLU A 165 -22.89 -16.65 1.69
CA GLU A 165 -24.07 -16.74 0.81
C GLU A 165 -23.65 -16.66 -0.66
N ASN A 166 -22.77 -15.69 -0.97
CA ASN A 166 -22.17 -15.48 -2.28
C ASN A 166 -20.68 -15.80 -2.24
N SER A 167 -20.03 -15.86 -3.41
CA SER A 167 -18.59 -16.10 -3.48
C SER A 167 -17.72 -14.96 -2.92
N LYS A 168 -18.32 -13.78 -2.69
CA LYS A 168 -17.67 -12.60 -2.11
C LYS A 168 -18.53 -11.94 -1.04
N LYS A 169 -17.90 -11.37 -0.02
CA LYS A 169 -18.56 -10.55 1.01
C LYS A 169 -17.67 -9.38 1.40
N PHE A 170 -18.27 -8.20 1.59
CA PHE A 170 -17.55 -6.96 1.87
C PHE A 170 -17.90 -6.38 3.24
N TYR A 171 -16.90 -5.86 3.93
CA TYR A 171 -17.03 -5.09 5.17
C TYR A 171 -16.39 -3.73 4.99
N GLU A 172 -17.08 -2.66 5.40
CA GLU A 172 -16.55 -1.30 5.38
C GLU A 172 -15.89 -1.01 6.73
N LEU A 173 -14.66 -0.52 6.71
CA LEU A 173 -13.88 -0.14 7.88
C LEU A 173 -13.52 1.34 7.80
N GLU A 174 -13.92 2.10 8.82
CA GLU A 174 -13.65 3.53 8.96
C GLU A 174 -12.50 3.78 9.95
N PHE A 175 -11.54 4.59 9.55
CA PHE A 175 -10.42 5.07 10.36
C PHE A 175 -10.76 6.44 10.94
N ILE A 176 -10.92 6.51 12.26
CA ILE A 176 -11.25 7.78 12.95
C ILE A 176 -10.02 8.70 13.00
N SER A 177 -8.82 8.11 12.93
CA SER A 177 -7.55 8.81 12.91
C SER A 177 -6.58 8.12 11.95
N PRO A 178 -5.68 8.88 11.28
CA PRO A 178 -4.68 8.31 10.36
C PRO A 178 -3.69 7.36 11.06
N TYR A 179 -3.57 7.44 12.39
CA TYR A 179 -2.69 6.57 13.18
C TYR A 179 -3.38 5.31 13.69
N MET A 180 -4.67 5.12 13.38
CA MET A 180 -5.37 3.91 13.78
C MET A 180 -4.90 2.71 12.98
N VAL A 181 -4.68 1.63 13.71
CA VAL A 181 -4.23 0.36 13.16
C VAL A 181 -5.19 -0.71 13.65
N TYR A 182 -5.57 -1.61 12.76
CA TYR A 182 -6.43 -2.73 13.06
C TYR A 182 -5.70 -4.04 12.78
N SER A 183 -5.85 -5.00 13.68
CA SER A 183 -5.53 -6.38 13.44
C SER A 183 -6.80 -7.11 13.02
N VAL A 184 -6.74 -7.78 11.88
CA VAL A 184 -7.86 -8.54 11.32
C VAL A 184 -7.44 -9.99 11.14
N SER A 185 -8.26 -10.90 11.65
CA SER A 185 -8.09 -12.34 11.48
C SER A 185 -9.34 -12.98 10.90
N LEU A 186 -9.15 -13.88 9.95
CA LEU A 186 -10.19 -14.71 9.36
C LEU A 186 -9.88 -16.16 9.67
N GLU A 187 -10.81 -16.82 10.34
CA GLU A 187 -10.79 -18.25 10.60
C GLU A 187 -11.92 -18.91 9.81
N SER A 188 -11.60 -19.97 9.07
CA SER A 188 -12.57 -20.76 8.33
C SER A 188 -12.07 -22.20 8.16
N PRO A 189 -12.96 -23.21 8.20
CA PRO A 189 -12.62 -24.58 7.80
C PRO A 189 -12.40 -24.72 6.28
N CYS A 190 -12.77 -23.71 5.49
CA CYS A 190 -12.60 -23.71 4.04
C CYS A 190 -11.38 -22.91 3.59
N ASP A 191 -10.93 -23.14 2.36
CA ASP A 191 -9.95 -22.27 1.70
C ASP A 191 -10.62 -20.94 1.32
N MET A 192 -10.30 -19.90 2.07
CA MET A 192 -10.81 -18.54 1.88
C MET A 192 -9.64 -17.55 1.78
N SER A 193 -9.83 -16.53 0.96
CA SER A 193 -8.92 -15.40 0.83
C SER A 193 -9.52 -14.15 1.48
N MET A 194 -8.64 -13.28 1.95
CA MET A 194 -9.00 -12.02 2.57
C MET A 194 -8.09 -10.92 2.02
N LEU A 195 -8.71 -9.85 1.54
CA LEU A 195 -8.04 -8.70 0.95
C LEU A 195 -8.59 -7.43 1.60
N PHE A 196 -7.74 -6.45 1.88
CA PHE A 196 -8.16 -5.10 2.22
C PHE A 196 -7.96 -4.18 1.01
N ILE A 197 -8.99 -3.46 0.59
CA ILE A 197 -9.00 -2.58 -0.58
C ILE A 197 -9.10 -1.14 -0.09
N TYR A 198 -8.12 -0.33 -0.46
CA TYR A 198 -8.09 1.10 -0.18
C TYR A 198 -8.77 1.89 -1.33
N PRO A 199 -9.27 3.10 -1.05
CA PRO A 199 -9.92 3.98 -2.04
C PRO A 199 -9.05 4.33 -3.25
N ASN A 200 -7.73 4.36 -3.09
CA ASN A 200 -6.75 4.72 -4.12
C ASN A 200 -6.20 3.52 -4.88
N THR A 201 -6.96 2.42 -4.98
CA THR A 201 -6.60 1.16 -5.65
C THR A 201 -5.48 0.33 -5.02
N LEU A 202 -4.90 0.74 -3.89
CA LEU A 202 -4.02 -0.13 -3.13
C LEU A 202 -4.82 -1.29 -2.56
N ALA A 203 -4.22 -2.48 -2.51
CA ALA A 203 -4.83 -3.62 -1.85
C ALA A 203 -3.80 -4.39 -1.04
N ARG A 204 -4.19 -4.91 0.13
CA ARG A 204 -3.34 -5.70 1.02
C ARG A 204 -3.92 -7.09 1.15
N SER A 205 -3.15 -8.12 0.81
CA SER A 205 -3.56 -9.52 0.98
C SER A 205 -3.25 -10.01 2.39
N ALA A 206 -4.14 -10.84 2.93
CA ALA A 206 -3.90 -11.49 4.22
C ALA A 206 -2.87 -12.62 4.09
N THR A 207 -2.02 -12.71 5.11
CA THR A 207 -0.99 -13.76 5.22
C THR A 207 -1.53 -14.96 5.98
N ALA A 208 -1.11 -16.17 5.60
CA ALA A 208 -1.46 -17.36 6.35
C ALA A 208 -0.61 -17.44 7.64
N LYS A 209 -1.27 -17.53 8.79
CA LYS A 209 -0.66 -17.79 10.09
C LYS A 209 -1.39 -18.93 10.74
N GLU A 210 -0.76 -20.10 10.76
CA GLU A 210 -1.37 -21.34 11.27
C GLU A 210 -2.67 -21.67 10.51
N SER A 211 -3.79 -21.84 11.20
CA SER A 211 -5.12 -22.09 10.62
C SER A 211 -5.89 -20.82 10.25
N ALA A 212 -5.34 -19.64 10.53
CA ALA A 212 -6.00 -18.35 10.30
C ALA A 212 -5.32 -17.55 9.18
N LYS A 213 -6.09 -16.71 8.49
CA LYS A 213 -5.54 -15.65 7.64
C LYS A 213 -5.50 -14.36 8.46
N VAL A 214 -4.35 -13.71 8.55
CA VAL A 214 -4.17 -12.51 9.36
C VAL A 214 -3.60 -11.37 8.52
N MET A 215 -4.07 -10.17 8.81
CA MET A 215 -3.51 -8.93 8.30
C MET A 215 -3.56 -7.84 9.36
N THR A 216 -2.51 -7.03 9.40
CA THR A 216 -2.56 -5.72 10.05
C THR A 216 -3.01 -4.73 8.99
N ILE A 217 -3.82 -3.73 9.35
CA ILE A 217 -4.35 -2.72 8.44
C ILE A 217 -4.13 -1.36 9.09
N ASP A 218 -3.39 -0.51 8.40
CA ASP A 218 -3.12 0.87 8.74
C ASP A 218 -3.54 1.74 7.54
N LEU A 219 -3.76 3.03 7.78
CA LEU A 219 -4.06 3.97 6.70
C LEU A 219 -2.74 4.50 6.12
N PRO A 220 -2.44 4.25 4.82
CA PRO A 220 -1.29 4.84 4.17
C PRO A 220 -1.33 6.36 4.23
N TYR A 221 -0.14 6.95 4.29
CA TYR A 221 0.03 8.39 4.17
C TYR A 221 -0.56 8.90 2.85
N GLU A 222 -1.14 10.11 2.88
CA GLU A 222 -1.77 10.81 1.73
C GLU A 222 -3.13 10.30 1.23
N LEU A 223 -3.77 9.34 1.90
CA LEU A 223 -5.16 8.99 1.56
C LEU A 223 -6.13 10.08 2.02
N SER A 224 -6.88 10.64 1.05
CA SER A 224 -7.95 11.61 1.30
C SER A 224 -9.20 10.98 1.92
N SER A 225 -9.31 9.66 1.87
CA SER A 225 -10.45 8.92 2.40
C SER A 225 -10.02 8.04 3.57
N SER A 226 -10.76 8.18 4.67
CA SER A 226 -10.61 7.43 5.90
C SER A 226 -11.35 6.10 5.89
N VAL A 227 -11.79 5.62 4.72
CA VAL A 227 -12.61 4.40 4.62
C VAL A 227 -11.90 3.39 3.73
N GLY A 228 -11.93 2.12 4.10
CA GLY A 228 -11.49 1.03 3.24
C GLY A 228 -12.40 -0.19 3.39
N HIS A 229 -12.18 -1.20 2.55
CA HIS A 229 -13.08 -2.35 2.47
C HIS A 229 -12.31 -3.66 2.67
N ILE A 230 -12.76 -4.49 3.60
CA ILE A 230 -12.32 -5.88 3.72
C ILE A 230 -13.18 -6.71 2.76
N ALA A 231 -12.56 -7.33 1.76
CA ALA A 231 -13.16 -8.30 0.86
C ALA A 231 -12.78 -9.71 1.29
N LEU A 232 -13.80 -10.53 1.57
CA LEU A 232 -13.67 -11.96 1.79
C LEU A 232 -14.08 -12.68 0.51
N GLU A 233 -13.27 -13.61 0.03
CA GLU A 233 -13.63 -14.48 -1.09
C GLU A 233 -13.51 -15.94 -0.68
N GLY A 234 -14.50 -16.74 -1.07
CA GLY A 234 -14.60 -18.13 -0.65
C GLY A 234 -15.74 -18.86 -1.33
N LYS A 235 -15.82 -20.18 -1.11
CA LYS A 235 -16.91 -21.00 -1.66
C LYS A 235 -18.23 -20.72 -0.94
N THR A 236 -19.33 -20.72 -1.67
CA THR A 236 -20.68 -20.61 -1.10
C THR A 236 -20.95 -21.75 -0.11
N GLY A 237 -21.53 -21.43 1.05
CA GLY A 237 -21.81 -22.37 2.12
C GLY A 237 -20.66 -22.57 3.13
N CYS A 238 -19.54 -21.86 2.97
CA CYS A 238 -18.44 -21.92 3.93
C CYS A 238 -18.66 -20.97 5.11
N ASP A 239 -18.52 -21.51 6.33
CA ASP A 239 -18.57 -20.73 7.56
C ASP A 239 -17.27 -19.96 7.77
N PHE A 240 -17.37 -18.78 8.35
CA PHE A 240 -16.22 -17.94 8.67
C PHE A 240 -16.45 -17.13 9.94
N ASP A 241 -15.35 -16.91 10.65
CA ASP A 241 -15.25 -16.01 11.80
C ASP A 241 -14.24 -14.91 11.47
N LEU A 242 -14.73 -13.70 11.20
CA LEU A 242 -13.92 -12.51 10.96
C LEU A 242 -13.80 -11.71 12.25
N THR A 243 -12.59 -11.58 12.78
CA THR A 243 -12.31 -10.77 13.97
C THR A 243 -11.56 -9.50 13.58
N VAL A 244 -12.04 -8.35 14.04
CA VAL A 244 -11.40 -7.05 13.86
C VAL A 244 -11.14 -6.43 15.23
N ARG A 245 -9.91 -6.02 15.49
CA ARG A 245 -9.50 -5.43 16.77
C ARG A 245 -8.55 -4.26 16.54
N PRO A 246 -8.67 -3.13 17.27
CA PRO A 246 -7.64 -2.10 17.27
C PRO A 246 -6.28 -2.66 17.75
N ASP A 247 -5.19 -2.27 17.10
CA ASP A 247 -3.82 -2.58 17.50
C ASP A 247 -3.16 -1.35 18.14
N VAL A 248 -3.35 -1.25 19.45
CA VAL A 248 -2.94 -0.09 20.26
C VAL A 248 -1.44 0.08 20.29
N PHE A 249 -0.69 -1.03 20.38
CA PHE A 249 0.77 -0.99 20.45
C PHE A 249 1.34 -0.45 19.15
N TYR A 250 0.84 -0.94 18.01
CA TYR A 250 1.28 -0.46 16.72
C TYR A 250 0.84 0.98 16.45
N ALA A 251 -0.36 1.38 16.90
CA ALA A 251 -0.82 2.76 16.81
C ALA A 251 0.06 3.73 17.61
N TRP A 252 0.37 3.43 18.88
CA TRP A 252 1.28 4.23 19.71
C TRP A 252 2.66 4.37 19.08
N TYR A 253 3.13 3.28 18.49
CA TYR A 253 4.41 3.25 17.81
C TYR A 253 4.45 4.19 16.58
N LEU A 254 3.39 4.20 15.76
CA LEU A 254 3.29 5.15 14.64
C LEU A 254 3.23 6.60 15.12
N THR A 255 2.48 6.89 16.19
CA THR A 255 2.40 8.22 16.78
C THR A 255 3.76 8.71 17.27
N LEU A 256 4.50 7.86 18.00
CA LEU A 256 5.84 8.20 18.49
C LEU A 256 6.81 8.48 17.35
N ARG A 257 6.78 7.71 16.25
CA ARG A 257 7.59 8.02 15.07
C ARG A 257 7.27 9.40 14.51
N HIS A 258 5.99 9.76 14.43
CA HIS A 258 5.58 11.04 13.90
C HIS A 258 6.02 12.22 14.80
N SER A 259 5.91 12.10 16.12
CA SER A 259 6.31 13.16 17.06
C SER A 259 7.83 13.41 17.13
N ILE A 260 8.65 12.49 16.63
CA ILE A 260 10.13 12.60 16.63
C ILE A 260 10.65 13.28 15.36
N VAL A 261 9.86 13.32 14.29
CA VAL A 261 10.16 14.11 13.08
C VAL A 261 9.46 15.45 13.26
N PRO A 262 10.19 16.56 13.46
CA PRO A 262 9.55 17.87 13.56
C PRO A 262 8.80 18.12 12.24
N GLU A 263 7.52 18.49 12.34
CA GLU A 263 6.80 19.12 11.23
C GLU A 263 7.64 20.32 10.76
N THR A 264 8.35 20.14 9.65
CA THR A 264 9.04 21.23 8.99
C THR A 264 7.97 22.15 8.41
N VAL A 265 7.98 23.39 8.89
CA VAL A 265 7.25 24.57 8.42
C VAL A 265 7.28 24.71 6.90
#